data_AF-A0A081NHX2-F1
#
_entry.id   AF-A0A081NHX2-F1
#
_cell.length_a   1.000
_cell.length_b   1.000
_cell.length_c   1.000
_cell.angle_alpha   90.00
_cell.angle_beta   90.00
_cell.angle_gamma   90.00
#
_symmetry.space_group_name_H-M   'P 1'
#
loop_
_entity.id
_entity.type
_entity.pdbx_description
1 polymer ?
#
loop_
_entity_poly.entity_id
_entity_poly.type
_entity_poly.pdbx_seq_one_letter_code
_entity_poly.pdbx_strand_id
1 'polypeptide(L)'
;MESIIILFICGLALYQLSLRQDKMAEQMVAQSFNRFERRYNNVTYSCLDATVVKKQLHGFPSVPLVPSVNYTARALCLSDNNHWFWFDASIRNMKLCSTSITPVSLAEASDALSCDPEALSQYFPKKKNTKAKAETST
;
A
#
# COMPACT_ATOMS: atom_id res chain seq x y z
N MET A 1 -18.51 -27.46 30.66
CA MET A 1 -19.30 -27.06 29.48
C MET A 1 -19.44 -25.54 29.40
N GLU A 2 -19.89 -24.89 30.48
CA GLU A 2 -20.09 -23.42 30.52
C GLU A 2 -18.81 -22.61 30.22
N SER A 3 -17.66 -22.97 30.78
CA SER A 3 -16.39 -22.26 30.52
C SER A 3 -15.91 -22.37 29.07
N ILE A 4 -16.22 -23.47 28.37
CA ILE A 4 -15.85 -23.67 26.96
C ILE A 4 -16.72 -22.78 26.06
N ILE A 5 -18.02 -22.68 26.39
CA ILE A 5 -18.96 -21.82 25.68
C ILE A 5 -18.56 -20.34 25.85
N ILE A 6 -18.17 -19.93 27.05
CA ILE A 6 -17.70 -18.57 27.31
C ILE A 6 -16.42 -18.26 26.51
N LEU A 7 -15.45 -19.18 26.49
CA LEU A 7 -14.22 -19.00 25.70
C LEU A 7 -14.52 -18.86 24.20
N PHE A 8 -15.47 -19.65 23.68
CA PHE A 8 -15.88 -19.56 22.29
C PHE A 8 -16.53 -18.22 21.95
N ILE A 9 -17.42 -17.72 22.82
CA ILE A 9 -18.06 -16.41 22.66
C ILE A 9 -17.02 -15.28 22.72
N CYS A 10 -16.08 -15.34 23.67
CA CYS A 10 -14.99 -14.38 23.77
C CYS A 10 -14.10 -14.37 22.51
N GLY A 11 -13.77 -15.56 21.99
CA GLY A 11 -13.00 -15.70 20.74
C GLY A 11 -13.72 -15.07 19.54
N LEU A 12 -15.02 -15.34 19.39
CA LEU A 12 -15.85 -14.72 18.35
C LEU A 12 -15.92 -13.19 18.51
N ALA A 13 -16.08 -12.69 19.73
CA ALA A 13 -16.12 -11.25 19.99
C ALA A 13 -14.81 -10.56 19.61
N LEU A 14 -13.66 -11.16 19.96
CA LEU A 14 -12.33 -10.63 19.61
C LEU A 14 -12.09 -10.66 18.10
N TYR A 15 -12.53 -11.72 17.41
CA TYR A 15 -12.45 -11.82 15.96
C TYR A 15 -13.30 -10.75 15.25
N GLN A 16 -14.54 -10.53 15.71
CA GLN A 16 -15.38 -9.46 15.15
C GLN A 16 -14.78 -8.07 15.40
N LEU A 17 -14.16 -7.88 16.56
CA LEU A 17 -13.47 -6.64 16.88
C LEU A 17 -12.24 -6.43 15.98
N SER A 18 -11.48 -7.50 15.66
CA SER A 18 -10.32 -7.41 14.76
C SER A 18 -10.72 -6.94 13.36
N LEU A 19 -11.76 -7.55 12.79
CA LEU A 19 -12.27 -7.15 11.46
C LEU A 19 -12.74 -5.70 11.44
N ARG A 20 -13.32 -5.21 12.53
CA ARG A 20 -13.74 -3.81 12.63
C ARG A 20 -12.56 -2.86 12.74
N GLN A 21 -11.54 -3.21 13.53
CA GLN A 21 -10.34 -2.39 13.68
C GLN A 21 -9.55 -2.29 12.37
N ASP A 22 -9.41 -3.40 11.65
CA ASP A 22 -8.73 -3.40 10.34
C ASP A 22 -9.46 -2.49 9.34
N LYS A 23 -10.80 -2.59 9.27
CA LYS A 23 -11.62 -1.71 8.43
C LYS A 23 -11.49 -0.24 8.83
N MET A 24 -11.48 0.06 10.13
CA MET A 24 -11.26 1.43 10.61
C MET A 24 -9.88 1.95 10.21
N ALA A 25 -8.83 1.13 10.38
CA ALA A 25 -7.48 1.51 9.97
C ALA A 25 -7.41 1.79 8.46
N GLU A 26 -8.02 0.95 7.64
CA GLU A 26 -8.12 1.19 6.20
C GLU A 26 -8.83 2.51 5.86
N GLN A 27 -9.96 2.79 6.50
CA GLN A 27 -10.70 4.03 6.29
C GLN A 27 -9.87 5.26 6.70
N MET A 28 -9.17 5.20 7.82
CA MET A 28 -8.28 6.27 8.28
C MET A 28 -7.14 6.53 7.29
N VAL A 29 -6.52 5.47 6.78
CA VAL A 29 -5.48 5.58 5.75
C VAL A 29 -6.06 6.19 4.48
N ALA A 30 -7.21 5.72 4.01
CA ALA A 30 -7.84 6.21 2.79
C ALA A 30 -8.24 7.71 2.90
N GLN A 31 -8.81 8.12 4.03
CA GLN A 31 -9.13 9.52 4.28
C GLN A 31 -7.89 10.41 4.30
N SER A 32 -6.81 9.91 4.87
CA SER A 32 -5.53 10.64 4.93
C SER A 32 -4.89 10.73 3.56
N PHE A 33 -4.90 9.63 2.81
CA PHE A 33 -4.39 9.54 1.45
C PHE A 33 -5.06 10.57 0.54
N ASN A 34 -6.39 10.62 0.49
CA ASN A 34 -7.13 11.53 -0.39
C ASN A 34 -6.88 13.03 -0.14
N ARG A 35 -6.29 13.39 1.01
CA ARG A 35 -6.03 14.78 1.38
C ARG A 35 -4.55 15.14 1.39
N PHE A 36 -3.66 14.18 1.16
CA PHE A 36 -2.24 14.40 1.36
C PHE A 36 -1.56 14.77 0.05
N GLU A 37 -0.90 15.91 0.07
CA GLU A 37 -0.05 16.40 -1.01
C GLU A 37 1.28 16.87 -0.44
N ARG A 38 2.34 16.75 -1.23
CA ARG A 38 3.66 17.26 -0.84
C ARG A 38 4.48 17.65 -2.05
N ARG A 39 5.19 18.78 -1.94
CA ARG A 39 6.08 19.27 -2.99
C ARG A 39 7.53 18.90 -2.68
N TYR A 40 8.22 18.33 -3.66
CA TYR A 40 9.65 18.04 -3.63
C TYR A 40 10.28 18.47 -4.95
N ASN A 41 11.41 19.20 -4.91
CA ASN A 41 12.20 19.59 -6.09
C ASN A 41 11.34 20.11 -7.26
N ASN A 42 10.43 21.05 -6.96
CA ASN A 42 9.50 21.66 -7.90
C ASN A 42 8.39 20.73 -8.47
N VAL A 43 8.32 19.47 -8.05
CA VAL A 43 7.26 18.51 -8.39
C VAL A 43 6.27 18.40 -7.22
N THR A 44 4.98 18.52 -7.51
CA THR A 44 3.91 18.29 -6.53
C THR A 44 3.44 16.85 -6.64
N TYR A 45 3.56 16.11 -5.55
CA TYR A 45 3.05 14.76 -5.40
C TYR A 45 1.70 14.85 -4.69
N SER A 46 0.63 14.66 -5.45
CA SER A 46 -0.74 14.60 -4.95
C SER A 46 -1.17 13.14 -4.90
N CYS A 47 -1.63 12.67 -3.73
CA CYS A 47 -2.21 11.33 -3.62
C CYS A 47 -3.59 11.24 -4.27
N LEU A 48 -4.33 12.35 -4.38
CA LEU A 48 -5.67 12.39 -4.96
C LEU A 48 -5.66 11.98 -6.44
N ASP A 49 -4.65 12.45 -7.17
CA ASP A 49 -4.52 12.26 -8.61
C ASP A 49 -3.58 11.10 -8.97
N ALA A 50 -3.11 10.35 -7.97
CA ALA A 50 -2.16 9.27 -8.19
C ALA A 50 -2.84 7.90 -8.30
N THR A 51 -2.32 7.08 -9.21
CA THR A 51 -2.72 5.68 -9.30
C THR A 51 -1.98 4.87 -8.25
N VAL A 52 -2.72 4.20 -7.36
CA VAL A 52 -2.15 3.27 -6.37
C VAL A 52 -1.85 1.95 -7.07
N VAL A 53 -0.56 1.63 -7.18
CA VAL A 53 -0.07 0.42 -7.86
C VAL A 53 0.05 -0.75 -6.89
N LYS A 54 0.49 -0.49 -5.66
CA LYS A 54 0.65 -1.52 -4.63
C LYS A 54 0.29 -0.94 -3.27
N LYS A 55 -0.52 -1.66 -2.49
CA LYS A 55 -0.89 -1.28 -1.12
C LYS A 55 -0.48 -2.38 -0.15
N GLN A 56 0.10 -1.99 0.97
CA GLN A 56 0.41 -2.87 2.09
C GLN A 56 -0.11 -2.22 3.36
N LEU A 57 -0.88 -2.98 4.13
CA LEU A 57 -1.30 -2.62 5.47
C LEU A 57 -0.79 -3.70 6.42
N HIS A 58 -0.12 -3.29 7.48
CA HIS A 58 0.42 -4.19 8.47
C HIS A 58 -0.03 -3.75 9.87
N GLY A 59 -0.66 -4.67 10.60
CA GLY A 59 -1.05 -4.47 11.99
C GLY A 59 -0.02 -5.09 12.93
N PHE A 60 0.30 -4.39 14.03
CA PHE A 60 1.20 -4.87 15.08
C PHE A 60 0.41 -5.14 16.36
N PRO A 61 -0.18 -6.34 16.51
CA PRO A 61 -0.88 -6.71 17.73
C PRO A 61 0.14 -6.83 18.88
N SER A 62 -0.16 -6.22 20.01
CA SER A 62 0.71 -6.27 21.20
C SER A 62 0.70 -7.65 21.87
N VAL A 63 -0.35 -8.44 21.65
CA VAL A 63 -0.55 -9.76 22.25
C VAL A 63 -1.17 -10.69 21.19
N PRO A 64 -0.78 -11.97 21.12
CA PRO A 64 -1.43 -12.96 20.26
C PRO A 64 -2.94 -13.03 20.51
N LEU A 65 -3.74 -13.21 19.46
CA LEU A 65 -5.21 -13.29 19.50
C LEU A 65 -5.93 -12.02 19.96
N VAL A 66 -5.21 -10.92 20.20
CA VAL A 66 -5.77 -9.60 20.50
C VAL A 66 -5.73 -8.76 19.22
N PRO A 67 -6.81 -8.04 18.90
CA PRO A 67 -6.86 -7.26 17.68
C PRO A 67 -5.90 -6.06 17.78
N SER A 68 -5.34 -5.66 16.63
CA SER A 68 -4.31 -4.62 16.59
C SER A 68 -4.93 -3.23 16.71
N VAL A 69 -4.28 -2.36 17.47
CA VAL A 69 -4.61 -0.92 17.51
C VAL A 69 -3.54 -0.06 16.85
N ASN A 70 -2.46 -0.69 16.39
CA ASN A 70 -1.30 -0.05 15.76
C ASN A 70 -1.13 -0.61 14.35
N TYR A 71 -1.00 0.29 13.38
CA TYR A 71 -0.87 -0.08 11.97
C TYR A 71 0.19 0.76 11.29
N THR A 72 0.83 0.18 10.29
CA THR A 72 1.56 0.91 9.26
C THR A 72 0.94 0.58 7.91
N ALA A 73 0.76 1.62 7.10
CA ALA A 73 0.34 1.49 5.72
C ALA A 73 1.41 2.05 4.81
N ARG A 74 1.63 1.38 3.70
CA ARG A 74 2.56 1.79 2.65
C ARG A 74 1.92 1.55 1.29
N ALA A 75 1.90 2.56 0.45
CA ALA A 75 1.31 2.50 -0.88
C ALA A 75 2.28 3.03 -1.94
N LEU A 76 2.60 2.21 -2.95
CA LEU A 76 3.36 2.63 -4.12
C LEU A 76 2.39 3.31 -5.07
N CYS A 77 2.70 4.55 -5.44
CA CYS A 77 1.82 5.36 -6.27
C CYS A 77 2.59 5.88 -7.49
N LEU A 78 1.85 6.03 -8.58
CA LEU A 78 2.30 6.68 -9.81
C LEU A 78 1.47 7.95 -10.01
N SER A 79 2.12 9.10 -10.00
CA SER A 79 1.50 10.39 -10.35
C SER A 79 1.23 10.47 -11.85
N ASP A 80 0.24 11.28 -12.24
CA ASP A 80 -0.06 11.63 -13.65
C ASP A 80 1.17 12.08 -14.46
N ASN A 81 2.15 12.72 -13.79
CA ASN A 81 3.40 13.14 -14.42
C ASN A 81 4.44 12.01 -14.53
N ASN A 82 4.04 10.75 -14.39
CA ASN A 82 4.91 9.56 -14.39
C ASN A 82 6.02 9.57 -13.32
N HIS A 83 5.75 10.20 -12.18
CA HIS A 83 6.65 10.17 -11.02
C HIS A 83 6.19 9.13 -10.00
N TRP A 84 7.10 8.26 -9.59
CA TRP A 84 6.86 7.26 -8.57
C TRP A 84 7.11 7.82 -7.18
N PHE A 85 6.28 7.41 -6.23
CA PHE A 85 6.45 7.75 -4.82
C PHE A 85 5.79 6.72 -3.90
N TRP A 86 6.32 6.61 -2.68
CA TRP A 86 5.64 5.93 -1.59
C TRP A 86 4.80 6.91 -0.80
N PHE A 87 3.58 6.51 -0.49
CA PHE A 87 2.81 7.07 0.60
C PHE A 87 2.94 6.15 1.81
N ASP A 88 3.43 6.68 2.93
CA ASP A 88 3.55 5.96 4.19
C ASP A 88 2.63 6.61 5.23
N ALA A 89 1.91 5.79 5.99
CA ALA A 89 1.07 6.24 7.09
C ALA A 89 1.28 5.36 8.32
N SER A 90 1.36 5.98 9.49
CA SER A 90 1.42 5.28 10.77
C SER A 90 0.19 5.61 11.61
N ILE A 91 -0.47 4.57 12.09
CA ILE A 91 -1.58 4.64 13.03
C ILE A 91 -1.08 4.04 14.35
N ARG A 92 -1.23 4.77 15.45
CA ARG A 92 -1.01 4.23 16.81
C ARG A 92 -2.24 4.47 17.66
N ASN A 93 -2.63 3.47 18.43
CA ASN A 93 -3.84 3.51 19.26
C ASN A 93 -5.08 4.00 18.47
N MET A 94 -5.25 3.53 17.23
CA MET A 94 -6.32 3.97 16.31
C MET A 94 -6.37 5.48 16.07
N LYS A 95 -5.22 6.16 16.14
CA LYS A 95 -5.03 7.55 15.75
C LYS A 95 -3.94 7.65 14.70
N LEU A 96 -4.18 8.45 13.66
CA LEU A 96 -3.15 8.74 12.67
C LEU A 96 -2.04 9.57 13.34
N CYS A 97 -0.82 9.05 13.34
CA CYS A 97 0.33 9.71 13.97
C CYS A 97 1.22 10.42 12.95
N SER A 98 1.40 9.82 11.78
CA SER A 98 2.24 10.40 10.73
C SER A 98 1.79 9.96 9.36
N THR A 99 2.01 10.85 8.39
CA THR A 99 1.91 10.58 6.97
C THR A 99 3.10 11.20 6.26
N SER A 100 3.63 10.51 5.26
CA SER A 100 4.73 11.01 4.45
C SER A 100 4.61 10.56 3.01
N ILE A 101 5.16 11.37 2.12
CA ILE A 101 5.44 11.02 0.74
C ILE A 101 6.95 10.94 0.59
N THR A 102 7.45 9.86 0.01
CA THR A 102 8.85 9.75 -0.38
C THR A 102 8.94 9.50 -1.88
N PRO A 103 9.57 10.39 -2.67
CA PRO A 103 9.82 10.14 -4.09
C PRO A 103 10.70 8.90 -4.28
N VAL A 104 10.46 8.16 -5.37
CA VAL A 104 11.10 6.86 -5.63
C VAL A 104 11.68 6.85 -7.05
N SER A 105 12.84 6.22 -7.20
CA SER A 105 13.45 6.03 -8.52
C SER A 105 12.74 4.93 -9.32
N LEU A 106 12.87 4.96 -10.65
CA LEU A 106 12.28 3.90 -11.49
C LEU A 106 12.79 2.50 -11.14
N ALA A 107 14.06 2.37 -10.78
CA ALA A 107 14.67 1.11 -10.37
C ALA A 107 14.04 0.57 -9.07
N GLU A 108 13.91 1.43 -8.05
CA GLU A 108 13.27 1.05 -6.79
C GLU A 108 11.79 0.70 -6.97
N ALA A 109 11.08 1.42 -7.84
CA ALA A 109 9.69 1.11 -8.16
C ALA A 109 9.56 -0.25 -8.88
N SER A 110 10.46 -0.56 -9.81
CA SER A 110 10.48 -1.87 -10.49
C SER A 110 10.83 -3.00 -9.52
N ASP A 111 11.79 -2.77 -8.62
CA ASP A 111 12.19 -3.76 -7.62
C ASP A 111 11.04 -4.03 -6.63
N ALA A 112 10.29 -3.00 -6.26
CA ALA A 112 9.12 -3.14 -5.39
C ALA A 112 7.98 -3.98 -6.03
N LEU A 113 7.91 -4.03 -7.36
CA LEU A 113 6.96 -4.82 -8.14
C LEU A 113 7.53 -6.18 -8.60
N SER A 114 8.78 -6.49 -8.30
CA SER A 114 9.41 -7.76 -8.74
C SER A 114 8.66 -9.01 -8.28
N CYS A 115 8.01 -8.96 -7.12
CA CYS A 115 7.19 -10.04 -6.59
C CYS A 115 5.78 -10.11 -7.20
N ASP A 116 5.39 -9.13 -8.03
CA ASP A 116 4.09 -9.04 -8.69
C ASP A 116 4.28 -8.91 -10.22
N PRO A 117 4.42 -10.05 -10.92
CA PRO A 117 4.82 -10.05 -12.33
C PRO A 117 3.78 -9.40 -13.26
N GLU A 118 2.50 -9.40 -12.87
CA GLU A 118 1.43 -8.76 -13.64
C GLU A 118 1.57 -7.25 -13.59
N ALA A 119 1.65 -6.67 -12.37
CA ALA A 119 1.86 -5.24 -12.18
C ALA A 119 3.19 -4.79 -12.82
N LEU A 120 4.26 -5.57 -12.67
CA LEU A 120 5.55 -5.26 -13.28
C LEU A 120 5.44 -5.20 -14.82
N SER A 121 4.75 -6.16 -15.44
CA SER A 121 4.58 -6.17 -16.90
C SER A 121 3.72 -5.02 -17.43
N GLN A 122 2.75 -4.56 -16.64
CA GLN A 122 1.85 -3.46 -16.97
C GLN A 122 2.57 -2.10 -16.93
N TYR A 123 3.34 -1.85 -15.87
CA TYR A 123 4.00 -0.55 -15.67
C TYR A 123 5.43 -0.47 -16.21
N PHE A 124 6.10 -1.62 -16.37
CA PHE A 124 7.45 -1.74 -16.93
C PHE A 124 7.48 -2.75 -18.08
N PRO A 125 6.79 -2.47 -19.22
CA PRO A 125 6.82 -3.38 -20.36
C PRO A 125 8.24 -3.50 -20.89
N LYS A 126 8.77 -4.73 -20.92
CA LYS A 126 10.01 -5.02 -21.65
C LYS A 126 9.76 -4.66 -23.11
N LYS A 127 10.40 -3.58 -23.61
CA LYS A 127 10.39 -3.26 -25.04
C LYS A 127 10.85 -4.52 -25.79
N LYS A 128 9.93 -5.20 -26.46
CA LYS A 128 10.28 -6.21 -27.47
C LYS A 128 11.08 -5.46 -28.53
N ASN A 129 12.40 -5.63 -28.50
CA ASN A 129 13.25 -5.14 -29.58
C ASN A 129 12.74 -5.76 -30.88
N THR A 130 12.25 -4.88 -31.75
CA THR A 130 11.95 -5.12 -33.15
C THR A 130 13.19 -5.70 -33.83
N LYS A 131 13.29 -7.03 -33.92
CA LYS A 131 14.10 -7.73 -34.93
C LYS A 131 13.14 -8.36 -35.94
N ALA A 132 12.49 -7.49 -36.71
CA ALA A 132 11.73 -7.85 -37.89
C ALA A 132 11.99 -6.80 -38.98
N LYS A 133 13.18 -6.87 -39.60
CA LYS A 133 13.49 -6.49 -41.00
C LYS A 133 15.01 -6.33 -41.15
N ALA A 134 15.67 -7.43 -41.49
CA ALA A 134 16.90 -7.41 -42.27
C ALA A 134 16.92 -8.66 -43.18
N GLU A 135 15.80 -8.90 -43.86
CA GLU A 135 15.79 -9.64 -45.12
C GLU A 135 15.48 -8.61 -46.19
N THR A 136 16.50 -8.18 -46.94
CA THR A 136 16.53 -7.70 -48.36
C THR A 136 17.60 -6.64 -48.54
N SER A 137 18.74 -7.06 -49.08
CA SER A 137 19.66 -6.33 -49.99
C SER A 137 20.74 -7.36 -50.35
N THR A 138 20.46 -8.17 -51.39
CA THR A 138 21.16 -8.17 -52.70
C THR A 138 22.61 -8.59 -52.61
#